data_AF-A0A940QSP2-F1
#
_entry.id   AF-A0A940QSP2-F1
#
_cell.length_a   1.000
_cell.length_b   1.000
_cell.length_c   1.000
_cell.angle_alpha   90.00
_cell.angle_beta   90.00
_cell.angle_gamma   90.00
#
_symmetry.space_group_name_H-M   'P 1'
#
loop_
_entity.id
_entity.type
_entity.pdbx_description
1 polymer ?
#
loop_
_entity_poly.entity_id
_entity_poly.type
_entity_poly.pdbx_seq_one_letter_code
_entity_poly.pdbx_strand_id
1 'polypeptide(L)'
;MENASAEHANVSDSADKETEEAAVTEITAAEEIVTDADVADIPVTDASVTENIRVETPPFKASDIPEYSGSPYTEINSNVPFFTDHPEGSFEVYSPLDELGRCGVAYANISTELMPTEKRGEIGSVRPSGWHTVKYNDLIKDLYLYNRCHLIGYQLTGENANE
;
A
#
# COMPACT_ATOMS: atom_id res chain seq x y z
N MET A 1 -46.65 50.15 -22.98
CA MET A 1 -46.92 49.57 -21.66
C MET A 1 -45.82 50.05 -20.74
N GLU A 2 -46.17 51.00 -19.88
CA GLU A 2 -45.36 51.54 -18.79
C GLU A 2 -45.09 50.48 -17.71
N ASN A 3 -43.89 50.54 -17.12
CA ASN A 3 -43.63 50.62 -15.68
C ASN A 3 -42.09 50.61 -15.50
N ALA A 4 -41.42 51.66 -15.03
CA ALA A 4 -41.39 52.19 -13.64
C ALA A 4 -40.88 51.12 -12.66
N SER A 5 -39.61 51.17 -12.25
CA SER A 5 -39.03 51.96 -11.13
C SER A 5 -39.05 51.17 -9.81
N ALA A 6 -37.87 50.93 -9.22
CA ALA A 6 -37.55 51.29 -7.84
C ALA A 6 -36.20 50.68 -7.39
N GLU A 7 -35.36 51.56 -6.87
CA GLU A 7 -34.12 51.34 -6.12
C GLU A 7 -34.36 50.72 -4.73
N HIS A 8 -33.27 50.19 -4.14
CA HIS A 8 -32.73 50.48 -2.79
C HIS A 8 -31.98 49.23 -2.26
N ALA A 9 -30.65 49.26 -2.13
CA ALA A 9 -29.85 49.82 -1.03
C ALA A 9 -29.49 48.78 0.06
N ASN A 10 -28.20 48.41 0.03
CA ASN A 10 -27.26 48.13 1.12
C ASN A 10 -27.77 47.74 2.53
N VAL A 11 -27.31 46.59 3.03
CA VAL A 11 -26.94 46.42 4.46
C VAL A 11 -25.64 45.61 4.54
N SER A 12 -24.59 46.31 4.95
CA SER A 12 -23.43 45.74 5.63
C SER A 12 -23.86 45.24 7.01
N ASP A 13 -23.43 44.05 7.43
CA ASP A 13 -23.19 43.83 8.85
C ASP A 13 -21.99 42.93 9.09
N SER A 14 -21.30 43.28 10.17
CA SER A 14 -19.98 42.82 10.58
C SER A 14 -20.07 42.00 11.86
N ALA A 15 -19.02 41.22 12.08
CA ALA A 15 -18.64 40.55 13.34
C ALA A 15 -19.46 39.32 13.72
N ASP A 16 -18.77 38.17 13.81
CA ASP A 16 -18.46 37.66 15.14
C ASP A 16 -17.14 36.89 15.14
N LYS A 17 -16.42 37.13 16.22
CA LYS A 17 -15.06 36.75 16.53
C LYS A 17 -15.17 35.77 17.68
N GLU A 18 -14.84 34.50 17.47
CA GLU A 18 -14.54 33.59 18.57
C GLU A 18 -13.16 32.96 18.35
N THR A 19 -12.23 33.55 19.09
CA THR A 19 -10.99 32.95 19.57
C THR A 19 -11.30 31.78 20.50
N GLU A 20 -10.62 30.66 20.32
CA GLU A 20 -10.41 29.69 21.40
C GLU A 20 -8.93 29.33 21.47
N GLU A 21 -8.34 29.62 22.62
CA GLU A 21 -6.96 29.35 23.00
C GLU A 21 -6.95 28.25 24.07
N ALA A 22 -5.89 27.43 24.03
CA ALA A 22 -5.29 26.64 25.11
C ALA A 22 -5.93 25.30 25.50
N ALA A 23 -5.15 24.23 25.28
CA ALA A 23 -4.56 23.47 26.39
C ALA A 23 -3.37 22.64 25.89
N VAL A 24 -2.16 23.04 26.30
CA VAL A 24 -0.98 22.19 26.31
C VAL A 24 -1.03 21.36 27.58
N THR A 25 -1.06 20.04 27.45
CA THR A 25 -0.88 19.13 28.59
C THR A 25 0.23 18.15 28.23
N GLU A 26 1.36 18.30 28.91
CA GLU A 26 2.44 17.32 28.95
C GLU A 26 1.91 16.01 29.54
N ILE A 27 2.22 14.87 28.91
CA ILE A 27 2.02 13.56 29.52
C ILE A 27 3.39 12.89 29.62
N THR A 28 3.90 12.89 30.84
CA THR A 28 5.08 12.19 31.33
C THR A 28 4.88 10.68 31.25
N ALA A 29 5.91 9.97 30.80
CA ALA A 29 5.98 8.52 30.86
C ALA A 29 6.05 8.01 32.32
N ALA A 30 5.24 7.02 32.65
CA ALA A 30 5.50 6.04 33.70
C ALA A 30 4.74 4.74 33.37
N GLU A 31 5.45 3.62 33.48
CA GLU A 31 5.01 2.25 33.26
C GLU A 31 3.79 1.86 34.13
N GLU A 32 2.89 1.05 33.56
CA GLU A 32 2.11 0.10 34.34
C GLU A 32 2.11 -1.26 33.63
N ILE A 33 2.71 -2.25 34.29
CA ILE A 33 2.61 -3.68 33.97
C ILE A 33 1.33 -4.18 34.63
N VAL A 34 0.37 -4.65 33.85
CA VAL A 34 -0.69 -5.54 34.35
C VAL A 34 -0.89 -6.69 33.37
N THR A 35 -0.55 -7.86 33.87
CA THR A 35 -0.89 -9.20 33.37
C THR A 35 -2.38 -9.46 33.57
N ASP A 36 -3.12 -9.94 32.57
CA ASP A 36 -3.66 -11.32 32.54
C ASP A 36 -4.46 -11.56 31.24
N ALA A 37 -4.67 -12.85 30.98
CA ALA A 37 -5.07 -13.56 29.77
C ALA A 37 -6.32 -13.13 28.99
N ASP A 38 -6.40 -13.71 27.78
CA ASP A 38 -7.51 -13.86 26.83
C ASP A 38 -7.66 -12.80 25.71
N VAL A 39 -6.84 -12.94 24.67
CA VAL A 39 -7.31 -12.80 23.27
C VAL A 39 -6.80 -14.01 22.49
N ALA A 40 -7.75 -14.71 21.88
CA ALA A 40 -7.59 -16.02 21.29
C ALA A 40 -6.48 -16.08 20.21
N ASP A 41 -5.66 -17.10 20.41
CA ASP A 41 -4.75 -17.78 19.49
C ASP A 41 -5.28 -17.80 18.03
N ILE A 42 -4.59 -17.07 17.14
CA ILE A 42 -4.54 -17.44 15.72
C ILE A 42 -3.06 -17.72 15.43
N PRO A 43 -2.72 -18.97 15.05
CA PRO A 43 -1.36 -19.46 15.15
C PRO A 43 -0.45 -18.83 14.11
N VAL A 44 0.76 -18.56 14.56
CA VAL A 44 1.98 -18.36 13.79
C VAL A 44 2.07 -19.39 12.66
N THR A 45 2.29 -18.87 11.45
CA THR A 45 2.87 -19.48 10.25
C THR A 45 3.17 -20.98 10.35
N ASP A 46 2.40 -21.79 9.64
CA ASP A 46 2.74 -23.18 9.42
C ASP A 46 3.99 -23.28 8.53
N ALA A 47 5.12 -23.62 9.15
CA ALA A 47 6.38 -23.95 8.48
C ALA A 47 6.25 -25.18 7.56
N SER A 48 5.14 -25.92 7.59
CA SER A 48 4.89 -27.07 6.70
C SER A 48 4.44 -26.67 5.28
N VAL A 49 3.92 -25.45 5.08
CA VAL A 49 3.56 -24.95 3.74
C VAL A 49 4.81 -24.64 2.90
N THR A 50 5.91 -24.28 3.57
CA THR A 50 7.19 -23.96 2.91
C THR A 50 7.94 -25.15 2.31
N GLU A 51 7.64 -26.39 2.71
CA GLU A 51 8.39 -27.57 2.20
C GLU A 51 7.96 -28.00 0.78
N ASN A 52 6.74 -27.64 0.33
CA ASN A 52 6.18 -28.17 -0.92
C ASN A 52 6.07 -27.15 -2.06
N ILE A 53 6.39 -25.87 -1.83
CA ILE A 53 6.40 -24.86 -2.88
C ILE A 53 7.82 -24.79 -3.46
N ARG A 54 8.08 -25.60 -4.49
CA ARG A 54 9.24 -25.38 -5.36
C ARG A 54 9.00 -24.12 -6.17
N VAL A 55 9.51 -22.99 -5.69
CA VAL A 55 9.69 -21.81 -6.54
C VAL A 55 10.79 -22.15 -7.54
N GLU A 56 10.41 -22.83 -8.64
CA GLU A 56 11.35 -23.12 -9.71
C GLU A 56 11.78 -21.79 -10.34
N THR A 57 13.09 -21.65 -10.57
CA THR A 57 13.60 -20.47 -11.25
C THR A 57 13.01 -20.47 -12.65
N PRO A 58 12.26 -19.43 -13.06
CA PRO A 58 11.68 -19.40 -14.39
C PRO A 58 12.81 -19.49 -15.42
N PRO A 59 12.59 -20.11 -16.59
CA PRO A 59 13.60 -20.25 -17.65
C PRO A 59 13.99 -18.90 -18.29
N PHE A 60 13.49 -17.80 -17.74
CA PHE A 60 13.67 -16.44 -18.18
C PHE A 60 14.76 -15.73 -17.37
N LYS A 61 15.65 -15.02 -18.06
CA LYS A 61 16.68 -14.19 -17.44
C LYS A 61 16.37 -12.72 -17.66
N ALA A 62 16.82 -11.87 -16.73
CA ALA A 62 16.71 -10.42 -16.89
C ALA A 62 17.38 -9.90 -18.17
N SER A 63 18.41 -10.59 -18.67
CA SER A 63 19.07 -10.29 -19.95
C SER A 63 18.17 -10.48 -21.17
N ASP A 64 17.06 -11.19 -21.03
CA ASP A 64 16.11 -11.46 -22.10
C ASP A 64 15.05 -10.35 -22.22
N ILE A 65 15.03 -9.39 -21.29
CA ILE A 65 14.19 -8.18 -21.36
C ILE A 65 14.77 -7.27 -22.45
N PRO A 66 14.00 -6.93 -23.52
CA PRO A 66 14.47 -6.03 -24.57
C PRO A 66 14.71 -4.62 -24.02
N GLU A 67 15.52 -3.84 -24.75
CA GLU A 67 15.71 -2.43 -24.44
C GLU A 67 14.39 -1.64 -24.53
N TYR A 68 14.31 -0.55 -23.77
CA TYR A 68 13.13 0.31 -23.75
C TYR A 68 12.79 0.84 -25.14
N SER A 69 11.57 0.56 -25.59
CA SER A 69 11.09 0.85 -26.95
C SER A 69 10.05 1.98 -27.02
N GLY A 70 9.84 2.72 -25.92
CA GLY A 70 8.82 3.76 -25.81
C GLY A 70 7.51 3.31 -25.15
N SER A 71 7.35 2.01 -24.88
CA SER A 71 6.21 1.45 -24.13
C SER A 71 6.55 1.27 -22.64
N PRO A 72 5.63 1.54 -21.70
CA PRO A 72 5.87 1.32 -20.27
C PRO A 72 5.91 -0.17 -19.87
N TYR A 73 5.65 -1.08 -20.81
CA TYR A 73 5.75 -2.52 -20.62
C TYR A 73 6.33 -3.19 -21.87
N THR A 74 6.83 -4.41 -21.69
CA THR A 74 7.19 -5.31 -22.79
C THR A 74 6.55 -6.67 -22.57
N GLU A 75 6.15 -7.31 -23.66
CA GLU A 75 5.66 -8.68 -23.64
C GLU A 75 6.83 -9.65 -23.46
N ILE A 76 6.63 -10.67 -22.63
CA ILE A 76 7.59 -11.75 -22.38
C ILE A 76 6.91 -13.06 -22.77
N ASN A 77 7.67 -13.95 -23.41
CA ASN A 77 7.20 -15.29 -23.81
C ASN A 77 5.87 -15.28 -24.59
N SER A 78 5.69 -14.30 -25.49
CA SER A 78 4.46 -14.14 -26.26
C SER A 78 3.18 -14.12 -25.41
N ASN A 79 3.27 -13.51 -24.22
CA ASN A 79 2.18 -13.43 -23.24
C ASN A 79 1.66 -14.81 -22.77
N VAL A 80 2.49 -15.85 -22.89
CA VAL A 80 2.23 -17.19 -22.35
C VAL A 80 3.02 -17.33 -21.05
N PRO A 81 2.38 -17.55 -19.90
CA PRO A 81 3.11 -17.73 -18.66
C PRO A 81 3.91 -19.04 -18.61
N PHE A 82 4.96 -19.07 -17.80
CA PHE A 82 5.82 -20.26 -17.61
C PHE A 82 5.32 -21.24 -16.56
N PHE A 83 4.35 -20.85 -15.72
CA PHE A 83 3.80 -21.74 -14.71
C PHE A 83 3.09 -22.92 -15.38
N THR A 84 3.40 -24.13 -14.91
CA THR A 84 2.77 -25.38 -15.34
C THR A 84 2.06 -26.08 -14.19
N ASP A 85 2.38 -25.66 -12.98
CA ASP A 85 1.83 -26.09 -11.72
C ASP A 85 0.40 -25.54 -11.52
N HIS A 86 -0.42 -26.36 -10.87
CA HIS A 86 -1.78 -26.03 -10.47
C HIS A 86 -1.90 -26.41 -8.99
N PRO A 87 -1.30 -25.61 -8.09
CA PRO A 87 -1.31 -25.95 -6.68
C PRO A 87 -2.73 -25.90 -6.12
N GLU A 88 -3.00 -26.78 -5.15
CA GLU A 88 -4.26 -26.77 -4.41
C GLU A 88 -4.18 -25.78 -3.24
N GLY A 89 -5.31 -25.12 -2.94
CA GLY A 89 -5.43 -24.20 -1.81
C GLY A 89 -4.84 -22.80 -2.08
N SER A 90 -5.20 -21.87 -1.21
CA SER A 90 -4.86 -20.44 -1.31
C SER A 90 -3.59 -20.15 -0.52
N PHE A 91 -2.62 -19.45 -1.11
CA PHE A 91 -1.40 -19.06 -0.39
C PHE A 91 -0.71 -17.85 -1.02
N GLU A 92 0.20 -17.26 -0.24
CA GLU A 92 1.18 -16.27 -0.68
C GLU A 92 2.53 -16.55 -0.03
N VAL A 93 3.61 -16.34 -0.78
CA VAL A 93 4.99 -16.55 -0.37
C VAL A 93 5.82 -15.37 -0.83
N TYR A 94 6.54 -14.78 0.11
CA TYR A 94 7.48 -13.69 -0.12
C TYR A 94 8.88 -14.18 0.18
N SER A 95 9.82 -13.95 -0.74
CA SER A 95 11.22 -14.26 -0.46
C SER A 95 11.78 -13.33 0.63
N PRO A 96 12.85 -13.75 1.33
CA PRO A 96 13.66 -12.82 2.10
C PRO A 96 14.12 -11.64 1.26
N LEU A 97 14.38 -10.52 1.92
CA LEU A 97 15.07 -9.39 1.29
C LEU A 97 16.48 -9.79 0.87
N ASP A 98 16.97 -9.19 -0.20
CA ASP A 98 18.37 -9.38 -0.60
C ASP A 98 19.35 -8.61 0.30
N GLU A 99 20.65 -8.74 0.05
CA GLU A 99 21.72 -8.11 0.85
C GLU A 99 21.64 -6.56 0.89
N LEU A 100 20.88 -5.94 -0.02
CA LEU A 100 20.64 -4.50 -0.08
C LEU A 100 19.27 -4.10 0.51
N GLY A 101 18.54 -5.05 1.09
CA GLY A 101 17.21 -4.85 1.64
C GLY A 101 16.12 -4.70 0.58
N ARG A 102 16.36 -5.14 -0.66
CA ARG A 102 15.37 -5.07 -1.76
C ARG A 102 14.46 -6.29 -1.72
N CYS A 103 13.20 -6.10 -2.11
CA CYS A 103 12.28 -7.23 -2.28
C CYS A 103 12.76 -8.17 -3.38
N GLY A 104 12.64 -9.47 -3.11
CA GLY A 104 12.88 -10.51 -4.12
C GLY A 104 11.58 -11.01 -4.74
N VAL A 105 11.48 -12.32 -4.92
CA VAL A 105 10.34 -12.96 -5.59
C VAL A 105 9.13 -12.98 -4.66
N ALA A 106 7.95 -12.69 -5.20
CA ALA A 106 6.67 -12.97 -4.58
C ALA A 106 5.90 -13.97 -5.45
N TYR A 107 5.29 -14.98 -4.84
CA TYR A 107 4.53 -16.03 -5.50
C TYR A 107 3.26 -16.32 -4.72
N ALA A 108 2.13 -16.46 -5.40
CA ALA A 108 0.85 -16.68 -4.75
C ALA A 108 -0.12 -17.46 -5.63
N ASN A 109 -0.98 -18.25 -4.99
CA ASN A 109 -2.17 -18.83 -5.59
C ASN A 109 -3.39 -18.07 -5.09
N ILE A 110 -3.86 -17.13 -5.92
CA ILE A 110 -4.89 -16.16 -5.52
C ILE A 110 -6.28 -16.78 -5.64
N SER A 111 -7.03 -16.74 -4.53
CA SER A 111 -8.46 -17.05 -4.48
C SER A 111 -9.21 -15.94 -3.75
N THR A 112 -10.54 -16.00 -3.75
CA THR A 112 -11.37 -15.05 -2.99
C THR A 112 -11.15 -15.11 -1.49
N GLU A 113 -10.58 -16.21 -0.97
CA GLU A 113 -10.29 -16.36 0.46
C GLU A 113 -9.17 -15.42 0.93
N LEU A 114 -8.22 -15.09 0.04
CA LEU A 114 -7.13 -14.14 0.34
C LEU A 114 -7.56 -12.68 0.16
N MET A 115 -8.66 -12.42 -0.54
CA MET A 115 -9.06 -11.05 -0.84
C MET A 115 -9.54 -10.33 0.44
N PRO A 116 -9.17 -9.06 0.65
CA PRO A 116 -9.57 -8.32 1.83
C PRO A 116 -11.06 -8.04 1.82
N THR A 117 -11.68 -8.14 2.99
CA THR A 117 -13.06 -7.69 3.26
C THR A 117 -13.11 -6.24 3.74
N GLU A 118 -11.96 -5.68 4.12
CA GLU A 118 -11.83 -4.34 4.68
C GLU A 118 -11.09 -3.37 3.74
N LYS A 119 -11.20 -2.09 4.04
CA LYS A 119 -10.41 -1.06 3.34
C LYS A 119 -8.95 -1.14 3.78
N ARG A 120 -8.07 -0.84 2.84
CA ARG A 120 -6.63 -0.75 3.09
C ARG A 120 -6.33 0.24 4.22
N GLY A 121 -5.47 -0.18 5.14
CA GLY A 121 -4.99 0.63 6.25
C GLY A 121 -3.89 1.61 5.84
N GLU A 122 -3.42 2.39 6.82
CA GLU A 122 -2.30 3.31 6.62
C GLU A 122 -0.97 2.56 6.56
N ILE A 123 -0.13 2.91 5.59
CA ILE A 123 1.22 2.33 5.42
C ILE A 123 2.31 3.42 5.43
N GLY A 124 2.00 4.53 6.10
CA GLY A 124 2.85 5.72 6.15
C GLY A 124 4.20 5.51 6.84
N SER A 125 4.36 4.42 7.61
CA SER A 125 5.60 4.03 8.30
C SER A 125 6.58 3.28 7.39
N VAL A 126 6.11 2.58 6.36
CA VAL A 126 6.95 1.73 5.50
C VAL A 126 7.93 2.58 4.67
N ARG A 127 9.20 2.16 4.61
CA ARG A 127 10.29 2.80 3.87
C ARG A 127 11.05 1.72 3.07
N PRO A 128 10.69 1.47 1.81
CA PRO A 128 11.39 0.51 0.96
C PRO A 128 12.88 0.84 0.78
N SER A 129 13.66 -0.14 0.29
CA SER A 129 15.05 0.09 -0.13
C SER A 129 15.16 1.31 -1.05
N GLY A 130 16.10 2.22 -0.76
CA GLY A 130 16.31 3.43 -1.55
C GLY A 130 15.25 4.52 -1.38
N TRP A 131 14.38 4.42 -0.37
CA TRP A 131 13.29 5.39 -0.18
C TRP A 131 13.79 6.82 0.05
N HIS A 132 13.54 7.69 -0.93
CA HIS A 132 13.78 9.13 -0.85
C HIS A 132 12.60 9.88 -1.46
N THR A 133 11.87 10.63 -0.64
CA THR A 133 10.64 11.31 -1.05
C THR A 133 10.79 12.83 -0.99
N VAL A 134 10.31 13.50 -2.04
CA VAL A 134 10.32 14.96 -2.22
C VAL A 134 8.96 15.39 -2.74
N LYS A 135 8.47 16.55 -2.27
CA LYS A 135 7.24 17.17 -2.77
C LYS A 135 7.50 18.03 -4.00
N TYR A 136 6.71 17.85 -5.04
CA TYR A 136 6.76 18.57 -6.32
C TYR A 136 5.43 19.27 -6.58
N ASN A 137 5.21 20.41 -5.90
CA ASN A 137 3.91 21.09 -5.86
C ASN A 137 3.35 21.48 -7.24
N ASP A 138 4.23 21.83 -8.18
CA ASP A 138 3.81 22.39 -9.48
C ASP A 138 4.01 21.43 -10.66
N LEU A 139 4.52 20.22 -10.41
CA LEU A 139 4.82 19.23 -11.47
C LEU A 139 4.01 17.95 -11.35
N ILE A 140 3.66 17.53 -10.13
CA ILE A 140 3.03 16.24 -9.86
C ILE A 140 1.74 16.46 -9.10
N LYS A 141 0.62 15.98 -9.66
CA LYS A 141 -0.74 16.23 -9.13
C LYS A 141 -0.92 15.74 -7.69
N ASP A 142 -0.34 14.58 -7.37
CA ASP A 142 -0.34 13.96 -6.04
C ASP A 142 0.94 14.29 -5.23
N LEU A 143 1.68 15.31 -5.67
CA LEU A 143 2.85 15.90 -5.02
C LEU A 143 4.10 15.02 -4.97
N TYR A 144 4.04 13.69 -5.14
CA TYR A 144 5.17 12.81 -4.91
C TYR A 144 5.54 11.98 -6.14
N LEU A 145 6.85 11.86 -6.40
CA LEU A 145 7.35 11.07 -7.53
C LEU A 145 7.22 9.55 -7.30
N TYR A 146 7.39 9.11 -6.05
CA TYR A 146 7.45 7.68 -5.72
C TYR A 146 6.29 7.29 -4.81
N ASN A 147 5.69 6.15 -5.16
CA ASN A 147 4.66 5.48 -4.38
C ASN A 147 5.24 4.25 -3.66
N ARG A 148 4.57 3.84 -2.59
CA ARG A 148 4.79 2.53 -1.97
C ARG A 148 3.99 1.50 -2.78
N CYS A 149 4.69 0.71 -3.57
CA CYS A 149 4.08 -0.30 -4.44
C CYS A 149 4.22 -1.69 -3.83
N HIS A 150 3.25 -2.55 -4.13
CA HIS A 150 3.26 -3.95 -3.76
C HIS A 150 3.71 -4.83 -4.93
N LEU A 151 4.35 -5.96 -4.64
CA LEU A 151 4.57 -7.03 -5.63
C LEU A 151 3.27 -7.80 -5.90
N ILE A 152 2.46 -8.04 -4.86
CA ILE A 152 1.11 -8.61 -4.96
C ILE A 152 0.14 -7.58 -4.38
N GLY A 153 -0.83 -7.13 -5.18
CA GLY A 153 -1.67 -6.01 -4.80
C GLY A 153 -2.58 -6.31 -3.60
N TYR A 154 -2.78 -5.33 -2.71
CA TYR A 154 -3.68 -5.43 -1.55
C TYR A 154 -5.04 -6.06 -1.87
N GLN A 155 -5.65 -5.71 -3.00
CA GLN A 155 -6.97 -6.25 -3.39
C GLN A 155 -6.99 -7.76 -3.61
N LEU A 156 -5.82 -8.40 -3.76
CA LEU A 156 -5.67 -9.83 -4.00
C LEU A 156 -5.38 -10.61 -2.72
N THR A 157 -4.66 -10.02 -1.76
CA THR A 157 -4.19 -10.74 -0.56
C THR A 157 -4.49 -10.05 0.77
N GLY A 158 -4.98 -8.82 0.76
CA GLY A 158 -5.26 -8.05 1.98
C GLY A 158 -4.02 -7.52 2.69
N GLU A 159 -2.83 -7.75 2.14
CA GLU A 159 -1.58 -7.38 2.78
C GLU A 159 -1.31 -5.87 2.72
N ASN A 160 -1.21 -5.24 3.91
CA ASN A 160 -0.97 -3.81 4.06
C ASN A 160 0.52 -3.46 3.96
N ALA A 161 1.29 -3.88 4.96
CA ALA A 161 2.71 -3.63 5.11
C ALA A 161 3.41 -4.95 5.43
N ASN A 162 3.91 -5.60 4.39
CA ASN A 162 4.67 -6.84 4.52
C ASN A 162 5.99 -6.53 5.26
N GLU A 163 6.35 -7.36 6.24
CA GLU A 163 7.56 -7.21 7.07
C GLU A 163 8.85 -7.56 6.31
#